data_AF-A0A934FNX5-F1
#
_entry.id   AF-A0A934FNX5-F1
#
_cell.length_a   1.000
_cell.length_b   1.000
_cell.length_c   1.000
_cell.angle_alpha   90.00
_cell.angle_beta   90.00
_cell.angle_gamma   90.00
#
_symmetry.space_group_name_H-M   'P 1'
#
loop_
_entity.id
_entity.type
_entity.pdbx_description
1 polymer ?
#
loop_
_entity_poly.entity_id
_entity_poly.type
_entity_poly.pdbx_seq_one_letter_code
_entity_poly.pdbx_strand_id
1 'polypeptide(L)'
;MPDATATAPSSAAEFWRQYPRFLARVLWEAFDGSRLFYAWMTLLTAVFLVGANAWAVQVRDGLAVTAMSDHVSWGLYIANFTFLVGLAAGGVMMVIPAYLYHDEEMHDVVIIGELLAVAAIVMAIMFVTVDLGRPDRFWHLIPPFGRFNFPVSMLTWDVIVLNGYLLLNLHICGYLLYMRFVGRKPNPKWYVPFVFLSIVWAISIHTVT
;
A
#
# COMPACT_ATOMS: atom_id res chain seq x y z
N MET A 1 11.38 8.62 41.61
CA MET A 1 11.04 10.00 41.14
C MET A 1 12.17 10.47 40.24
N PRO A 2 11.86 11.21 39.17
CA PRO A 2 12.07 10.75 37.79
C PRO A 2 13.18 11.52 37.06
N ASP A 3 13.99 10.82 36.26
CA ASP A 3 14.70 11.45 35.12
C ASP A 3 14.06 10.95 33.82
N ALA A 4 12.89 11.54 33.55
CA ALA A 4 12.20 11.46 32.29
C ALA A 4 12.75 12.56 31.37
N THR A 5 13.89 12.31 30.72
CA THR A 5 14.38 13.12 29.61
C THR A 5 14.82 12.25 28.44
N ALA A 6 13.91 11.40 27.96
CA ALA A 6 13.98 10.93 26.57
C ALA A 6 13.69 12.13 25.67
N THR A 7 14.73 12.94 25.43
CA THR A 7 14.69 14.14 24.60
C THR A 7 14.14 13.78 23.22
N ALA A 8 13.12 14.51 22.78
CA ALA A 8 12.71 14.63 21.38
C ALA A 8 13.95 14.81 20.47
N PRO A 9 13.91 14.45 19.17
CA PRO A 9 15.08 14.64 18.32
C PRO A 9 15.51 16.10 18.44
N SER A 10 16.70 16.33 19.01
CA SER A 10 17.07 17.66 19.50
C SER A 10 17.49 18.57 18.36
N SER A 11 17.61 18.02 17.14
CA SER A 11 17.74 18.79 15.91
C SER A 11 17.14 18.04 14.73
N ALA A 12 16.59 18.77 13.75
CA ALA A 12 16.20 18.21 12.45
C ALA A 12 17.36 17.44 11.79
N ALA A 13 18.61 17.83 12.09
CA ALA A 13 19.82 17.16 11.61
C ALA A 13 19.95 15.71 12.13
N GLU A 14 19.50 15.39 13.34
CA GLU A 14 19.50 14.01 13.85
C GLU A 14 18.49 13.14 13.09
N PHE A 15 17.30 13.68 12.80
CA PHE A 15 16.29 12.99 11.99
C PHE A 15 16.83 12.67 10.59
N TRP A 16 17.37 13.68 9.88
CA TRP A 16 17.95 13.49 8.55
C TRP A 16 19.14 12.54 8.52
N ARG A 17 19.83 12.33 9.65
CA ARG A 17 20.94 11.39 9.77
C ARG A 17 20.50 9.96 10.12
N GLN A 18 19.43 9.81 10.90
CA GLN A 18 18.92 8.51 11.34
C GLN A 18 17.95 7.89 10.33
N TYR A 19 17.15 8.70 9.62
CA TYR A 19 16.16 8.21 8.67
C TYR A 19 16.76 7.38 7.50
N PRO A 20 17.89 7.77 6.88
CA PRO A 20 18.53 6.93 5.86
C PRO A 20 19.02 5.59 6.41
N ARG A 21 19.48 5.58 7.68
CA ARG A 21 19.91 4.34 8.35
C ARG A 21 18.73 3.42 8.66
N PHE A 22 17.59 3.99 9.05
CA PHE A 22 16.34 3.26 9.20
C PHE A 22 15.95 2.59 7.87
N LEU A 23 15.90 3.35 6.78
CA LEU A 23 15.57 2.81 5.45
C LEU A 23 16.56 1.73 5.01
N ALA A 24 17.86 1.96 5.16
CA ALA A 24 18.88 0.97 4.83
C ALA A 24 18.72 -0.31 5.65
N ARG A 25 18.35 -0.20 6.93
CA ARG A 25 18.09 -1.35 7.80
C ARG A 25 16.83 -2.11 7.41
N VAL A 26 15.73 -1.40 7.10
CA VAL A 26 14.50 -2.01 6.58
C VAL A 26 14.78 -2.77 5.29
N LEU A 27 15.55 -2.18 4.37
CA LEU A 27 15.94 -2.84 3.13
C LEU A 27 16.83 -4.05 3.38
N TRP A 28 17.83 -3.93 4.26
CA TRP A 28 18.70 -5.06 4.60
C TRP A 28 17.90 -6.22 5.18
N GLU A 29 17.05 -5.96 6.17
CA GLU A 29 16.23 -6.98 6.81
C GLU A 29 15.25 -7.65 5.83
N ALA A 30 14.78 -6.91 4.82
CA ALA A 30 13.93 -7.45 3.78
C ALA A 30 14.62 -8.47 2.85
N PHE A 31 15.97 -8.46 2.77
CA PHE A 31 16.76 -9.37 1.94
C PHE A 31 17.63 -10.35 2.74
N ASP A 32 17.64 -10.23 4.07
CA ASP A 32 18.37 -11.12 4.97
C ASP A 32 17.47 -12.26 5.45
N GLY A 33 17.92 -13.50 5.30
CA GLY A 33 17.09 -14.65 5.61
C GLY A 33 17.80 -16.00 5.52
N SER A 34 17.05 -17.07 5.84
CA SER A 34 17.56 -18.44 5.80
C SER A 34 17.73 -18.97 4.36
N ARG A 35 18.36 -20.14 4.21
CA ARG A 35 18.42 -20.83 2.90
C ARG A 35 17.04 -21.10 2.29
N LEU A 36 16.04 -21.37 3.14
CA LEU A 36 14.65 -21.54 2.71
C LEU A 36 14.04 -20.23 2.21
N PHE A 37 14.37 -19.11 2.85
CA PHE A 37 13.94 -17.78 2.40
C PHE A 37 14.46 -17.49 0.99
N TYR A 38 15.75 -17.72 0.72
CA TYR A 38 16.30 -17.49 -0.62
C TYR A 38 15.70 -18.43 -1.68
N ALA A 39 15.45 -19.70 -1.34
CA ALA A 39 14.78 -20.63 -2.23
C ALA A 39 13.35 -20.15 -2.56
N TRP A 40 12.60 -19.69 -1.55
CA TRP A 40 11.26 -19.14 -1.70
C TRP A 40 11.25 -17.87 -2.55
N MET A 41 12.15 -16.92 -2.28
CA MET A 41 12.27 -15.68 -3.06
C MET A 41 12.64 -15.96 -4.52
N THR A 42 13.51 -16.94 -4.77
CA THR A 42 13.88 -17.37 -6.12
C THR A 42 12.67 -17.94 -6.86
N LEU A 43 11.87 -18.79 -6.20
CA LEU A 43 10.65 -19.35 -6.76
C LEU A 43 9.63 -18.25 -7.10
N LEU A 44 9.37 -17.33 -6.17
CA LEU A 44 8.47 -16.21 -6.39
C LEU A 44 8.93 -15.31 -7.56
N THR A 45 10.23 -15.06 -7.65
CA THR A 45 10.82 -14.31 -8.77
C THR A 45 10.63 -15.03 -10.09
N ALA A 46 10.80 -16.35 -10.14
CA ALA A 46 10.55 -17.14 -11.34
C ALA A 46 9.08 -17.05 -11.78
N VAL A 47 8.13 -17.17 -10.85
CA VAL A 47 6.69 -17.02 -11.14
C VAL A 47 6.37 -15.61 -11.64
N PHE A 48 6.93 -14.58 -11.00
CA PHE A 48 6.80 -13.19 -11.46
C PHE A 48 7.31 -13.00 -12.88
N LEU A 49 8.47 -13.56 -13.24
CA LEU A 49 9.03 -13.44 -14.59
C LEU A 49 8.16 -14.12 -15.65
N VAL A 50 7.51 -15.25 -15.32
CA VAL A 50 6.53 -15.87 -16.21
C VAL A 50 5.33 -14.95 -16.44
N GLY A 51 4.80 -14.35 -15.37
CA GLY A 51 3.71 -13.37 -15.46
C GLY A 51 4.10 -12.10 -16.22
N ALA A 52 5.30 -11.57 -15.99
CA ALA A 52 5.82 -10.40 -16.69
C ALA A 52 6.02 -10.67 -18.19
N ASN A 53 6.47 -11.88 -18.56
CA ASN A 53 6.56 -12.30 -19.96
C ASN A 53 5.16 -12.38 -20.61
N ALA A 54 4.19 -13.00 -19.92
CA ALA A 54 2.81 -13.05 -20.41
C ALA A 54 2.21 -11.64 -20.60
N TRP A 55 2.49 -10.72 -19.67
CA TRP A 55 2.08 -9.32 -19.79
C TRP A 55 2.79 -8.61 -20.96
N ALA A 56 4.08 -8.86 -21.20
CA ALA A 56 4.78 -8.30 -22.35
C ALA A 56 4.18 -8.76 -23.69
N VAL A 57 3.76 -10.03 -23.78
CA VAL A 57 3.02 -10.56 -24.94
C VAL A 57 1.68 -9.84 -25.10
N GLN A 58 0.93 -9.65 -24.01
CA GLN A 58 -0.33 -8.90 -24.03
C GLN A 58 -0.15 -7.45 -24.49
N VAL A 59 0.89 -6.75 -24.04
CA VAL A 59 1.15 -5.35 -24.46
C VAL A 59 1.45 -5.27 -25.96
N ARG A 60 2.10 -6.29 -26.52
CA ARG A 60 2.42 -6.36 -27.95
C ARG A 60 1.20 -6.75 -28.80
N ASP A 61 0.50 -7.80 -28.41
CA ASP A 61 -0.53 -8.45 -29.23
C ASP A 61 -1.95 -7.94 -28.89
N GLY A 62 -2.08 -7.11 -27.85
CA GLY A 62 -3.32 -6.50 -27.38
C GLY A 62 -4.06 -7.32 -26.32
N LEU A 63 -5.09 -6.70 -25.73
CA LEU A 63 -5.90 -7.32 -24.68
C LEU A 63 -6.68 -8.56 -25.15
N ALA A 64 -6.81 -8.82 -26.45
CA ALA A 64 -7.51 -10.00 -26.97
C ALA A 64 -6.90 -11.32 -26.49
N VAL A 65 -5.61 -11.34 -26.13
CA VAL A 65 -4.91 -12.52 -25.61
C VAL A 65 -5.47 -13.00 -24.26
N THR A 66 -6.16 -12.13 -23.51
CA THR A 66 -6.77 -12.47 -22.21
C THR A 66 -8.09 -13.22 -22.34
N ALA A 67 -8.56 -13.48 -23.57
CA ALA A 67 -9.88 -14.02 -23.88
C ALA A 67 -11.06 -13.17 -23.37
N MET A 68 -10.82 -11.88 -23.08
CA MET A 68 -11.90 -10.91 -22.88
C MET A 68 -12.64 -10.65 -24.19
N SER A 69 -13.93 -10.33 -24.08
CA SER A 69 -14.82 -10.07 -25.21
C SER A 69 -15.52 -8.73 -25.04
N ASP A 70 -16.18 -8.23 -26.08
CA ASP A 70 -16.95 -6.98 -25.97
C ASP A 70 -18.11 -7.10 -24.96
N HIS A 71 -18.61 -8.32 -24.72
CA HIS A 71 -19.63 -8.59 -23.71
C HIS A 71 -19.06 -8.71 -22.29
N VAL A 72 -17.83 -9.22 -22.16
CA VAL A 72 -17.12 -9.38 -20.89
C VAL A 72 -15.77 -8.71 -21.03
N SER A 73 -15.81 -7.38 -20.97
CA SER A 73 -14.65 -6.51 -21.15
C SER A 73 -13.77 -6.43 -19.91
N TRP A 74 -14.30 -6.82 -18.75
CA TRP A 74 -13.62 -6.87 -17.46
C TRP A 74 -13.52 -8.32 -16.98
N GLY A 75 -12.32 -8.88 -17.14
CA GLY A 75 -12.02 -10.26 -16.76
C GLY A 75 -11.27 -10.35 -15.43
N LEU A 76 -10.23 -11.19 -15.43
CA LEU A 76 -9.46 -11.53 -14.24
C LEU A 76 -8.76 -10.32 -13.59
N TYR A 77 -8.40 -9.30 -14.36
CA TYR A 77 -7.70 -8.13 -13.83
C TYR A 77 -8.57 -7.30 -12.90
N ILE A 78 -9.76 -6.90 -13.35
CA ILE A 78 -10.69 -6.14 -12.51
C ILE A 78 -11.23 -6.98 -11.35
N ALA A 79 -11.44 -8.29 -11.56
CA ALA A 79 -11.82 -9.19 -10.46
C ALA A 79 -10.75 -9.28 -9.35
N ASN A 80 -9.47 -9.41 -9.71
CA ASN A 80 -8.38 -9.41 -8.73
C ASN A 80 -8.16 -8.04 -8.08
N PHE A 81 -8.37 -6.97 -8.85
CA PHE A 81 -8.33 -5.60 -8.34
C PHE A 81 -9.35 -5.41 -7.21
N THR A 82 -10.63 -5.73 -7.43
CA THR A 82 -11.67 -5.58 -6.39
C THR A 82 -11.41 -6.50 -5.20
N PHE A 83 -10.90 -7.71 -5.43
CA PHE A 83 -10.49 -8.62 -4.36
C PHE A 83 -9.38 -8.03 -3.48
N LEU A 84 -8.33 -7.46 -4.08
CA LEU A 84 -7.21 -6.87 -3.34
C LEU A 84 -7.60 -5.59 -2.60
N VAL A 85 -8.50 -4.79 -3.19
CA VAL A 85 -9.13 -3.66 -2.50
C VAL A 85 -9.89 -4.14 -1.26
N GLY A 86 -10.63 -5.24 -1.38
CA GLY A 86 -11.26 -5.93 -0.25
C GLY A 86 -10.27 -6.39 0.82
N LEU A 87 -9.17 -7.00 0.40
CA LEU A 87 -8.11 -7.45 1.31
C LEU A 87 -7.45 -6.27 2.04
N ALA A 88 -7.24 -5.14 1.38
CA ALA A 88 -6.66 -3.94 1.99
C ALA A 88 -7.53 -3.36 3.10
N ALA A 89 -8.85 -3.41 2.95
CA ALA A 89 -9.78 -2.92 3.98
C ALA A 89 -9.94 -3.88 5.17
N GLY A 90 -9.61 -5.17 5.00
CA GLY A 90 -9.45 -6.08 6.13
C GLY A 90 -8.44 -5.56 7.16
N GLY A 91 -7.44 -4.80 6.73
CA GLY A 91 -6.52 -4.05 7.59
C GLY A 91 -7.25 -3.08 8.53
N VAL A 92 -8.16 -2.26 8.00
CA VAL A 92 -8.95 -1.28 8.78
C VAL A 92 -9.90 -1.94 9.77
N MET A 93 -10.43 -3.11 9.44
CA MET A 93 -11.28 -3.85 10.39
C MET A 93 -10.51 -4.22 11.67
N MET A 94 -9.18 -4.33 11.62
CA MET A 94 -8.33 -4.52 12.81
C MET A 94 -7.99 -3.20 13.51
N VAL A 95 -7.98 -2.08 12.80
CA VAL A 95 -7.72 -0.74 13.34
C VAL A 95 -8.83 -0.30 14.29
N ILE A 96 -10.09 -0.59 13.96
CA ILE A 96 -11.24 -0.17 14.76
C ILE A 96 -11.13 -0.68 16.20
N PRO A 97 -10.93 -1.97 16.49
CA PRO A 97 -10.82 -2.42 17.87
C PRO A 97 -9.60 -1.91 18.62
N ALA A 98 -8.44 -1.81 17.95
CA ALA A 98 -7.23 -1.28 18.58
C ALA A 98 -7.43 0.15 19.07
N TYR A 99 -8.03 1.02 18.24
CA TYR A 99 -8.10 2.45 18.52
C TYR A 99 -9.42 2.94 19.11
N LEU A 100 -10.53 2.25 18.83
CA LEU A 100 -11.85 2.60 19.37
C LEU A 100 -12.12 1.88 20.70
N TYR A 101 -11.82 0.57 20.78
CA TYR A 101 -12.00 -0.21 22.01
C TYR A 101 -10.77 -0.20 22.93
N HIS A 102 -9.69 0.47 22.52
CA HIS A 102 -8.45 0.62 23.30
C HIS A 102 -7.81 -0.72 23.68
N ASP A 103 -7.91 -1.71 22.79
CA ASP A 103 -7.29 -3.02 22.97
C ASP A 103 -5.78 -2.93 22.64
N GLU A 104 -4.93 -3.09 23.67
CA GLU A 104 -3.47 -2.97 23.53
C GLU A 104 -2.86 -4.11 22.72
N GLU A 105 -3.42 -5.33 22.76
CA GLU A 105 -2.89 -6.48 22.01
C GLU A 105 -3.15 -6.33 20.51
N MET A 106 -4.26 -5.69 20.16
CA MET A 106 -4.66 -5.45 18.78
C MET A 106 -3.71 -4.46 18.06
N HIS A 107 -2.99 -3.59 18.79
CA HIS A 107 -2.08 -2.61 18.19
C HIS A 107 -0.92 -3.24 17.42
N ASP A 108 -0.36 -4.37 17.90
CA ASP A 108 0.71 -5.07 17.20
C ASP A 108 0.20 -5.74 15.91
N VAL A 109 -1.02 -6.27 15.94
CA VAL A 109 -1.68 -6.88 14.78
C VAL A 109 -2.02 -5.84 13.71
N VAL A 110 -2.44 -4.64 14.14
CA VAL A 110 -2.74 -3.52 13.22
C VAL A 110 -1.55 -3.13 12.36
N ILE A 111 -0.33 -3.12 12.91
CA ILE A 111 0.87 -2.79 12.12
C ILE A 111 1.05 -3.78 10.97
N ILE A 112 0.84 -5.08 11.22
CA ILE A 112 0.91 -6.12 10.19
C ILE A 112 -0.22 -5.93 9.16
N GLY A 113 -1.43 -5.62 9.64
CA GLY A 113 -2.59 -5.37 8.80
C GLY A 113 -2.43 -4.18 7.86
N GLU A 114 -1.91 -3.06 8.35
CA GLU A 114 -1.66 -1.86 7.55
C GLU A 114 -0.52 -2.08 6.54
N LEU A 115 0.54 -2.83 6.90
CA LEU A 115 1.58 -3.21 5.94
C LEU A 115 1.04 -4.12 4.83
N LEU A 116 0.15 -5.06 5.18
CA LEU A 116 -0.56 -5.90 4.21
C LEU A 116 -1.45 -5.04 3.30
N ALA A 117 -2.14 -4.05 3.85
CA ALA A 117 -2.96 -3.11 3.09
C ALA A 117 -2.12 -2.32 2.08
N VAL A 118 -0.94 -1.81 2.48
CA VAL A 118 0.00 -1.16 1.55
C VAL A 118 0.35 -2.09 0.39
N ALA A 119 0.73 -3.33 0.66
CA ALA A 119 1.07 -4.31 -0.38
C ALA A 119 -0.12 -4.59 -1.30
N ALA A 120 -1.32 -4.75 -0.74
CA ALA A 120 -2.55 -5.02 -1.48
C ALA A 120 -2.95 -3.85 -2.39
N ILE A 121 -2.86 -2.61 -1.92
CA ILE A 121 -3.16 -1.42 -2.72
C ILE A 121 -2.16 -1.25 -3.86
N VAL A 122 -0.86 -1.47 -3.61
CA VAL A 122 0.17 -1.42 -4.66
C VAL A 122 -0.15 -2.43 -5.75
N MET A 123 -0.51 -3.66 -5.38
CA MET A 123 -0.95 -4.68 -6.34
C MET A 123 -2.24 -4.29 -7.07
N ALA A 124 -3.22 -3.70 -6.37
CA ALA A 124 -4.45 -3.21 -7.00
C ALA A 124 -4.17 -2.15 -8.07
N ILE A 125 -3.30 -1.17 -7.78
CA ILE A 125 -2.87 -0.15 -8.76
C ILE A 125 -2.15 -0.80 -9.95
N MET A 126 -1.32 -1.83 -9.72
CA MET A 126 -0.68 -2.58 -10.81
C MET A 126 -1.70 -3.29 -11.70
N PHE A 127 -2.74 -3.92 -11.12
CA PHE A 127 -3.80 -4.57 -11.90
C PHE A 127 -4.58 -3.59 -12.79
N VAL A 128 -4.90 -2.40 -12.26
CA VAL A 128 -5.51 -1.33 -13.08
C VAL A 128 -4.59 -0.93 -14.23
N THR A 129 -3.27 -0.86 -13.99
CA THR A 129 -2.28 -0.51 -15.02
C THR A 129 -2.18 -1.58 -16.11
N VAL A 130 -2.22 -2.85 -15.71
CA VAL A 130 -2.13 -4.00 -16.63
C VAL A 130 -3.38 -4.17 -17.49
N ASP A 131 -4.55 -3.82 -16.95
CA ASP A 131 -5.84 -3.86 -17.67
C ASP A 131 -5.93 -2.80 -18.79
N LEU A 132 -5.10 -1.75 -18.73
CA LEU A 132 -5.06 -0.75 -19.79
C LEU A 132 -4.47 -1.32 -21.08
N GLY A 133 -5.21 -1.22 -22.18
CA GLY A 133 -4.70 -1.60 -23.51
C GLY A 133 -3.54 -0.73 -24.01
N ARG A 134 -3.28 0.43 -23.37
CA ARG A 134 -2.16 1.33 -23.64
C ARG A 134 -1.56 1.82 -22.32
N PRO A 135 -0.75 0.98 -21.63
CA PRO A 135 -0.17 1.33 -20.34
C PRO A 135 0.81 2.50 -20.45
N ASP A 136 1.35 2.76 -21.65
CA ASP A 136 2.12 3.97 -21.98
C ASP A 136 1.35 5.24 -21.60
N ARG A 137 0.02 5.24 -21.60
CA ARG A 137 -0.77 6.44 -21.30
C ARG A 137 -1.20 6.54 -19.85
N PHE A 138 -0.73 5.65 -18.97
CA PHE A 138 -1.14 5.59 -17.56
C PHE A 138 -0.94 6.93 -16.82
N TRP A 139 0.07 7.72 -17.17
CA TRP A 139 0.30 9.04 -16.55
C TRP A 139 -0.89 10.01 -16.72
N HIS A 140 -1.79 9.79 -17.68
CA HIS A 140 -3.01 10.60 -17.81
C HIS A 140 -3.99 10.39 -16.66
N LEU A 141 -3.87 9.28 -15.93
CA LEU A 141 -4.67 8.97 -14.75
C LEU A 141 -4.09 9.55 -13.46
N ILE A 142 -2.85 10.10 -13.47
CA ILE A 142 -2.20 10.63 -12.26
C ILE A 142 -2.48 12.15 -12.13
N PRO A 143 -3.19 12.61 -11.08
CA PRO A 143 -3.32 14.04 -10.80
C PRO A 143 -1.99 14.64 -10.32
N PRO A 144 -1.62 15.89 -10.65
CA PRO A 144 -2.26 16.86 -11.55
C PRO A 144 -1.75 16.82 -13.01
N PHE A 145 -0.88 15.88 -13.36
CA PHE A 145 -0.10 15.89 -14.61
C PHE A 145 -0.89 15.40 -15.84
N GLY A 146 -1.98 14.65 -15.64
CA GLY A 146 -2.77 14.02 -16.69
C GLY A 146 -4.03 14.77 -17.15
N ARG A 147 -4.64 14.29 -18.24
CA ARG A 147 -6.00 14.69 -18.69
C ARG A 147 -7.04 13.86 -17.95
N PHE A 148 -7.35 14.31 -16.74
CA PHE A 148 -8.20 13.61 -15.79
C PHE A 148 -9.69 13.86 -16.12
N ASN A 149 -10.46 12.80 -16.40
CA ASN A 149 -11.90 12.93 -16.73
C ASN A 149 -12.77 12.98 -15.47
N PHE A 150 -12.38 13.84 -14.53
CA PHE A 150 -13.05 14.04 -13.25
C PHE A 150 -14.10 15.14 -13.36
N PRO A 151 -15.32 14.94 -12.79
CA PRO A 151 -15.73 13.87 -11.87
C PRO A 151 -16.52 12.70 -12.51
N VAL A 152 -16.59 12.62 -13.84
CA VAL A 152 -17.53 11.70 -14.54
C VAL A 152 -17.09 10.23 -14.51
N SER A 153 -15.79 9.95 -14.48
CA SER A 153 -15.27 8.57 -14.52
C SER A 153 -15.14 7.96 -13.12
N MET A 154 -15.73 6.77 -12.90
CA MET A 154 -15.57 6.01 -11.64
C MET A 154 -14.12 5.53 -11.41
N LEU A 155 -13.44 5.06 -12.46
CA LEU A 155 -12.04 4.62 -12.37
C LEU A 155 -11.10 5.77 -11.93
N THR A 156 -11.43 6.99 -12.30
CA THR A 156 -10.73 8.21 -11.88
C THR A 156 -10.87 8.43 -10.36
N TRP A 157 -12.05 8.14 -9.79
CA TRP A 157 -12.24 8.16 -8.34
C TRP A 157 -11.44 7.05 -7.63
N ASP A 158 -11.39 5.84 -8.20
CA ASP A 158 -10.56 4.74 -7.65
C ASP A 158 -9.10 5.16 -7.53
N VAL A 159 -8.54 5.79 -8.56
CA VAL A 159 -7.14 6.24 -8.52
C VAL A 159 -6.91 7.25 -7.40
N ILE A 160 -7.80 8.23 -7.19
CA ILE A 160 -7.66 9.21 -6.10
C ILE A 160 -7.74 8.53 -4.75
N VAL A 161 -8.76 7.70 -4.56
CA VAL A 161 -9.09 7.12 -3.27
C VAL A 161 -8.04 6.07 -2.88
N LEU A 162 -7.56 5.25 -3.81
CA LEU A 162 -6.47 4.30 -3.55
C LEU A 162 -5.13 4.98 -3.29
N ASN A 163 -4.77 6.02 -4.04
CA ASN A 163 -3.52 6.76 -3.77
C ASN A 163 -3.60 7.51 -2.43
N GLY A 164 -4.74 8.12 -2.11
CA GLY A 164 -4.96 8.75 -0.81
C GLY A 164 -4.83 7.76 0.35
N TYR A 165 -5.43 6.57 0.20
CA TYR A 165 -5.33 5.52 1.21
C TYR A 165 -3.91 4.97 1.35
N LEU A 166 -3.20 4.77 0.24
CA LEU A 166 -1.79 4.36 0.23
C LEU A 166 -0.93 5.35 1.01
N LEU A 167 -1.11 6.66 0.78
CA LEU A 167 -0.37 7.69 1.49
C LEU A 167 -0.66 7.69 3.00
N LEU A 168 -1.93 7.49 3.39
CA LEU A 168 -2.31 7.37 4.80
C LEU A 168 -1.65 6.16 5.46
N ASN A 169 -1.76 4.97 4.86
CA ASN A 169 -1.16 3.75 5.41
C ASN A 169 0.38 3.86 5.47
N LEU A 170 1.01 4.41 4.42
CA LEU A 170 2.46 4.60 4.39
C LEU A 170 2.92 5.58 5.48
N HIS A 171 2.14 6.64 5.74
CA HIS A 171 2.41 7.58 6.81
C HIS A 171 2.28 6.92 8.19
N ILE A 172 1.16 6.23 8.45
CA ILE A 172 0.88 5.57 9.74
C ILE A 172 1.93 4.49 10.02
N CYS A 173 2.10 3.53 9.09
CA CYS A 173 3.09 2.45 9.21
C CYS A 173 4.52 3.01 9.32
N GLY A 174 4.88 3.93 8.43
CA GLY A 174 6.23 4.50 8.38
C GLY A 174 6.59 5.22 9.67
N TYR A 175 5.66 5.98 10.23
CA TYR A 175 5.86 6.67 11.51
C TYR A 175 5.97 5.68 12.68
N LEU A 176 5.08 4.69 12.77
CA LEU A 176 5.10 3.69 13.83
C LEU A 176 6.38 2.84 13.80
N LEU A 177 6.80 2.38 12.62
CA LEU A 177 8.04 1.62 12.42
C LEU A 177 9.28 2.46 12.72
N TYR A 178 9.31 3.72 12.31
CA TYR A 178 10.42 4.62 12.61
C TYR A 178 10.56 4.86 14.12
N MET A 179 9.45 5.12 14.83
CA MET A 179 9.47 5.30 16.29
C MET A 179 9.91 4.03 17.01
N ARG A 180 9.49 2.85 16.53
CA ARG A 180 9.98 1.55 17.02
C ARG A 180 11.48 1.37 16.81
N PHE A 181 12.01 1.78 15.65
CA PHE A 181 13.45 1.73 15.35
C PHE A 181 14.28 2.64 16.27
N VAL A 182 13.78 3.84 16.57
CA VAL A 182 14.45 4.79 17.48
C VAL A 182 14.24 4.42 18.96
N GLY A 183 13.39 3.41 19.25
CA GLY A 183 13.09 2.96 20.62
C GLY A 183 12.27 3.98 21.42
N ARG A 184 11.49 4.84 20.75
CA ARG A 184 10.69 5.90 21.39
C ARG A 184 9.21 5.57 21.35
N LYS A 185 8.49 5.97 22.40
CA LYS A 185 7.03 5.85 22.42
C LYS A 185 6.41 6.76 21.35
N PRO A 186 5.57 6.24 20.44
CA PRO A 186 4.88 7.05 19.43
C PRO A 186 4.02 8.12 20.10
N ASN A 187 4.12 9.37 19.64
CA ASN A 187 3.22 10.42 20.11
C ASN A 187 1.87 10.30 19.38
N PRO A 188 0.75 10.12 20.11
CA PRO A 188 -0.58 9.89 19.53
C PRO A 188 -1.05 11.01 18.61
N LYS A 189 -0.60 12.26 18.83
CA LYS A 189 -1.00 13.41 18.01
C LYS A 189 -0.59 13.30 16.54
N TRP A 190 0.44 12.51 16.23
CA TRP A 190 1.00 12.40 14.88
C TRP A 190 0.42 11.26 14.05
N TYR A 191 -0.26 10.29 14.65
CA TYR A 191 -0.81 9.16 13.89
C TYR A 191 -2.32 8.94 14.16
N VAL A 192 -2.82 9.21 15.37
CA VAL A 192 -4.24 8.99 15.72
C VAL A 192 -5.21 9.76 14.80
N PRO A 193 -4.99 11.05 14.46
CA PRO A 193 -5.87 11.74 13.51
C PRO A 193 -5.89 11.09 12.13
N PHE A 194 -4.75 10.59 11.66
CA PHE A 194 -4.62 9.91 10.37
C PHE A 194 -5.27 8.53 10.40
N VAL A 195 -5.26 7.84 11.54
CA VAL A 195 -5.98 6.59 11.75
C VAL A 195 -7.50 6.80 11.66
N PHE A 196 -8.05 7.82 12.33
CA PHE A 196 -9.48 8.11 12.19
C PHE A 196 -9.84 8.51 10.76
N LEU A 197 -8.95 9.25 10.09
CA LEU A 197 -9.10 9.56 8.68
C LEU A 197 -9.05 8.30 7.80
N SER A 198 -8.15 7.34 8.08
CA SER A 198 -8.03 6.10 7.32
C SER A 198 -9.27 5.21 7.45
N ILE A 199 -9.94 5.20 8.62
CA ILE A 199 -11.21 4.51 8.81
C ILE A 199 -12.29 5.07 7.86
N VAL A 200 -12.43 6.39 7.79
CA VAL A 200 -13.38 7.04 6.86
C VAL A 200 -12.98 6.76 5.41
N TRP A 201 -11.68 6.80 5.13
CA TRP A 201 -11.15 6.56 3.79
C TRP A 201 -11.41 5.12 3.31
N ALA A 202 -11.34 4.14 4.20
CA ALA A 202 -11.65 2.75 3.88
C ALA A 202 -13.10 2.55 3.42
N ILE A 203 -14.04 3.22 4.09
CA ILE A 203 -15.45 3.23 3.65
C ILE A 203 -15.57 3.87 2.25
N SER A 204 -14.83 4.96 2.02
CA SER A 204 -14.81 5.62 0.71
C SER A 204 -14.28 4.71 -0.40
N ILE A 205 -13.23 3.92 -0.14
CA ILE A 205 -12.66 3.00 -1.13
C ILE A 205 -13.73 2.02 -1.62
N HIS A 206 -14.41 1.36 -0.69
CA HIS A 206 -15.47 0.39 -1.02
C HIS A 206 -16.74 1.00 -1.62
N THR A 207 -16.95 2.28 -1.40
CA THR A 207 -18.10 2.96 -2.01
C THR A 207 -17.82 3.29 -3.47
N VAL A 208 -16.55 3.51 -3.82
CA VAL A 208 -16.13 3.88 -5.17
C VAL A 208 -15.84 2.65 -6.03
N THR A 209 -15.17 1.64 -5.45
CA THR A 209 -14.76 0.41 -6.12
C THR A 209 -15.88 -0.62 -6.18
#